data_AF-A0A1P8Q2G6-F1
#
_entry.id   AF-A0A1P8Q2G6-F1
#
_cell.length_a   1.000
_cell.length_b   1.000
_cell.length_c   1.000
_cell.angle_alpha   90.00
_cell.angle_beta   90.00
_cell.angle_gamma   90.00
#
_symmetry.space_group_name_H-M   'P 1'
#
loop_
_entity.id
_entity.type
_entity.pdbx_description
1 polymer ?
#
loop_
_entity_poly.entity_id
_entity_poly.type
_entity_poly.pdbx_seq_one_letter_code
_entity_poly.pdbx_strand_id
1 'polypeptide(L)'
;MDNVRILRGYSKDEQKELEDAKKFMNCNDLINNITSYRANVECGSIKDKYDAAYTDERISIIKDILDFYIDDATFTEPKKYYVHFIKGNECSYLNTCFDERPLIDNNSDLMGLKTKFTRDEVVAINPKFVPFMEEVEDDE
;
A
#
# COMPACT_ATOMS: atom_id res chain seq x y z
N MET A 1 -6.36 -10.85 3.05
CA MET A 1 -6.66 -10.14 1.80
C MET A 1 -5.46 -10.34 0.89
N ASP A 2 -5.69 -10.34 -0.42
CA ASP A 2 -4.63 -10.47 -1.41
C ASP A 2 -3.53 -9.42 -1.17
N ASN A 3 -2.28 -9.76 -1.46
CA ASN A 3 -1.13 -8.87 -1.36
C ASN A 3 -1.35 -7.64 -2.27
N VAL A 4 -2.01 -6.60 -1.76
CA VAL A 4 -2.22 -5.35 -2.49
C VAL A 4 -0.84 -4.75 -2.80
N ARG A 5 -0.54 -4.58 -4.08
CA ARG A 5 0.76 -4.09 -4.53
C ARG A 5 0.89 -2.60 -4.23
N ILE A 6 2.02 -2.19 -3.66
CA ILE A 6 2.32 -0.77 -3.45
C ILE A 6 2.90 -0.17 -4.73
N LEU A 7 2.19 0.80 -5.30
CA LEU A 7 2.65 1.55 -6.47
C LEU A 7 3.73 2.55 -6.05
N ARG A 8 4.90 2.44 -6.67
CA ARG A 8 6.07 3.29 -6.39
C ARG A 8 6.46 4.07 -7.63
N GLY A 9 7.15 5.19 -7.43
CA GLY A 9 7.61 6.05 -8.53
C GLY A 9 6.54 7.00 -9.06
N TYR A 10 5.41 7.15 -8.35
CA TYR A 10 4.39 8.14 -8.64
C TYR A 10 4.58 9.39 -7.78
N SER A 11 4.52 10.58 -8.38
CA SER A 11 4.54 11.87 -7.67
C SER A 11 3.22 12.12 -6.92
N LYS A 12 3.20 13.06 -5.97
CA LYS A 12 1.96 13.38 -5.22
C LYS A 12 0.83 13.86 -6.14
N ASP A 13 1.16 14.60 -7.19
CA ASP A 13 0.17 15.09 -8.16
C ASP A 13 -0.37 13.94 -9.02
N GLU A 14 0.50 13.04 -9.48
CA GLU A 14 0.10 11.83 -10.20
C GLU A 14 -0.79 10.91 -9.35
N GLN A 15 -0.45 10.71 -8.08
CA GLN A 15 -1.27 9.93 -7.14
C GLN A 15 -2.65 10.55 -6.97
N LYS A 16 -2.70 11.86 -6.73
CA LYS A 16 -3.95 12.61 -6.59
C LYS A 16 -4.80 12.55 -7.85
N GLU A 17 -4.21 12.71 -9.03
CA GLU A 17 -4.91 12.59 -10.31
C GLU A 17 -5.54 11.19 -10.47
N LEU A 18 -4.82 10.12 -10.09
CA LEU A 18 -5.37 8.76 -10.15
C LEU A 18 -6.49 8.52 -9.12
N GLU A 19 -6.33 9.02 -7.90
CA GLU A 19 -7.37 8.95 -6.87
C GLU A 19 -8.64 9.72 -7.26
N ASP A 20 -8.48 10.92 -7.82
CA ASP A 20 -9.61 11.74 -8.28
C ASP A 20 -10.24 11.12 -9.53
N ALA A 21 -9.45 10.65 -10.49
CA ALA A 21 -9.94 9.92 -11.65
C ALA A 21 -10.78 8.71 -11.20
N LYS A 22 -10.29 7.87 -10.28
CA LYS A 22 -11.03 6.70 -9.81
C LYS A 22 -12.37 7.05 -9.16
N LYS A 23 -12.52 8.25 -8.57
CA LYS A 23 -13.78 8.74 -8.00
C LYS A 23 -14.77 9.25 -9.06
N PHE A 24 -14.27 9.87 -10.13
CA PHE A 24 -15.10 10.67 -11.04
C PHE A 24 -15.20 10.12 -12.47
N MET A 25 -14.33 9.18 -12.85
CA MET A 25 -14.31 8.56 -14.18
C MET A 25 -14.05 7.05 -14.11
N ASN A 26 -14.43 6.33 -15.17
CA ASN A 26 -14.10 4.91 -15.28
C ASN A 26 -12.69 4.72 -15.88
N CYS A 27 -12.14 3.52 -15.68
CA CYS A 27 -10.78 3.19 -16.12
C CYS A 27 -10.58 3.36 -17.63
N ASN A 28 -11.56 2.99 -18.45
CA ASN A 28 -11.47 3.11 -19.92
C ASN A 28 -11.36 4.57 -20.35
N ASP A 29 -12.15 5.47 -19.74
CA ASP A 29 -12.09 6.89 -20.03
C ASP A 29 -10.74 7.49 -19.63
N LEU A 30 -10.16 7.05 -18.50
CA LEU A 30 -8.82 7.48 -18.07
C LEU A 30 -7.76 7.01 -19.08
N ILE A 31 -7.79 5.74 -19.46
CA ILE A 31 -6.86 5.17 -20.45
C ILE A 31 -6.98 5.91 -21.78
N ASN A 32 -8.20 6.23 -22.23
CA ASN A 32 -8.42 7.02 -23.43
C ASN A 32 -7.83 8.44 -23.29
N ASN A 33 -8.00 9.08 -22.13
CA ASN A 33 -7.48 10.43 -21.89
C ASN A 33 -5.95 10.50 -21.92
N ILE A 34 -5.26 9.49 -21.36
CA ILE A 34 -3.78 9.48 -21.30
C ILE A 34 -3.17 9.04 -22.64
N THR A 35 -3.81 8.09 -23.35
CA THR A 35 -3.29 7.54 -24.61
C THR A 35 -3.67 8.36 -25.85
N SER A 36 -4.69 9.21 -25.77
CA SER A 36 -5.12 10.02 -26.91
C SER A 36 -4.24 11.25 -27.15
N TYR A 37 -4.31 11.77 -28.38
CA TYR A 37 -3.51 12.91 -28.83
C TYR A 37 -3.87 14.23 -28.10
N ARG A 38 -5.10 14.36 -27.57
CA ARG A 38 -5.52 15.52 -26.79
C ARG A 38 -5.79 15.10 -25.36
N ALA A 39 -4.92 15.56 -24.46
CA ALA A 39 -5.14 15.43 -23.03
C ALA A 39 -6.47 16.12 -22.65
N ASN A 40 -7.28 15.45 -21.85
CA ASN A 40 -8.15 16.19 -20.94
C ASN A 40 -7.27 16.82 -19.86
N VAL A 41 -7.55 18.08 -19.51
CA VAL A 41 -6.72 18.90 -18.59
C VAL A 41 -6.57 18.26 -17.21
N GLU A 42 -7.47 17.34 -16.85
CA GLU A 42 -7.57 16.69 -15.54
C GLU A 42 -6.60 15.51 -15.34
N CYS A 43 -5.88 15.06 -16.38
CA CYS A 43 -4.93 13.95 -16.30
C CYS A 43 -3.53 14.34 -16.80
N GLY A 44 -3.17 15.62 -16.63
CA GLY A 44 -1.95 16.19 -17.21
C GLY A 44 -0.69 15.49 -16.73
N SER A 45 -0.55 15.28 -15.42
CA SER A 45 0.65 14.69 -14.83
C SER A 45 0.82 13.22 -15.21
N ILE A 46 -0.26 12.43 -15.14
CA ILE A 46 -0.22 11.02 -15.57
C ILE A 46 0.03 10.90 -17.07
N LYS A 47 -0.53 11.80 -17.87
CA LYS A 47 -0.27 11.81 -19.31
C LYS A 47 1.19 12.17 -19.60
N ASP A 48 1.73 13.20 -18.97
CA ASP A 48 3.12 13.61 -19.15
C ASP A 48 4.07 12.46 -18.78
N LYS A 49 3.77 11.73 -17.70
CA LYS A 49 4.48 10.49 -17.32
C LYS A 49 4.41 9.43 -18.43
N TYR A 50 3.22 9.17 -18.97
CA TYR A 50 3.01 8.20 -20.03
C TYR A 50 3.73 8.61 -21.33
N ASP A 51 3.64 9.87 -21.73
CA ASP A 51 4.24 10.39 -22.95
C ASP A 51 5.77 10.40 -22.88
N ALA A 52 6.35 10.68 -21.70
CA ALA A 52 7.79 10.62 -21.46
C ALA A 52 8.38 9.19 -21.41
N ALA A 53 7.53 8.18 -21.14
CA ALA A 53 7.94 6.79 -20.96
C ALA A 53 8.19 6.04 -22.29
N TYR A 54 9.07 5.04 -22.26
CA TYR A 54 9.26 4.09 -23.37
C TYR A 54 8.14 3.03 -23.42
N THR A 55 8.08 2.23 -24.50
CA THR A 55 6.98 1.26 -24.72
C THR A 55 6.71 0.32 -23.53
N ASP A 56 7.75 -0.27 -22.94
CA ASP A 56 7.58 -1.21 -21.81
C ASP A 56 7.14 -0.51 -20.51
N GLU A 57 7.63 0.70 -20.30
CA GLU A 57 7.23 1.56 -19.18
C GLU A 57 5.78 2.01 -19.34
N ARG A 58 5.35 2.37 -20.56
CA ARG A 58 3.95 2.70 -20.89
C ARG A 58 3.01 1.53 -20.60
N ILE A 59 3.41 0.31 -20.96
CA ILE A 59 2.65 -0.90 -20.62
C ILE A 59 2.56 -1.06 -19.10
N SER A 60 3.65 -0.81 -18.38
CA SER A 60 3.68 -0.90 -16.92
C SER A 60 2.77 0.15 -16.27
N ILE A 61 2.78 1.39 -16.75
CA ILE A 61 1.87 2.45 -16.29
C ILE A 61 0.41 2.05 -16.50
N ILE A 62 0.05 1.49 -17.66
CA ILE A 62 -1.33 1.03 -17.91
C ILE A 62 -1.71 -0.09 -16.94
N LYS A 63 -0.81 -1.05 -16.68
CA LYS A 63 -1.05 -2.12 -15.69
C LYS A 63 -1.25 -1.57 -14.29
N ASP A 64 -0.40 -0.63 -13.86
CA ASP A 64 -0.52 0.03 -12.56
C ASP A 64 -1.88 0.73 -12.39
N ILE A 65 -2.35 1.40 -13.44
CA ILE A 65 -3.69 2.02 -13.46
C ILE A 65 -4.79 0.97 -13.36
N LEU A 66 -4.71 -0.13 -14.11
CA LEU A 66 -5.69 -1.21 -14.06
C LEU A 66 -5.76 -1.82 -12.66
N ASP A 67 -4.61 -2.20 -12.10
CA ASP A 67 -4.50 -2.79 -10.76
C ASP A 67 -5.03 -1.82 -9.68
N PHE A 68 -4.73 -0.53 -9.81
CA PHE A 68 -5.26 0.49 -8.90
C PHE A 68 -6.79 0.61 -8.98
N TYR A 69 -7.38 0.50 -10.17
CA TYR A 69 -8.84 0.59 -10.35
C TYR A 69 -9.60 -0.62 -9.81
N ILE A 70 -8.96 -1.80 -9.74
CA ILE A 70 -9.56 -3.02 -9.20
C ILE A 70 -9.18 -3.30 -7.74
N ASP A 71 -8.53 -2.34 -7.07
CA ASP A 71 -8.05 -2.45 -5.69
C ASP A 71 -6.95 -3.51 -5.45
N ASP A 72 -6.30 -3.98 -6.52
CA ASP A 72 -5.12 -4.86 -6.46
C ASP A 72 -3.81 -4.07 -6.22
N ALA A 73 -3.86 -2.73 -6.35
CA ALA A 73 -2.74 -1.85 -6.03
C ALA A 73 -3.17 -0.56 -5.31
N THR A 74 -2.28 0.01 -4.49
CA THR A 74 -2.51 1.26 -3.74
C THR A 74 -1.24 2.10 -3.63
N PHE A 75 -1.38 3.40 -3.35
CA PHE A 75 -0.27 4.30 -3.02
C PHE A 75 0.07 4.31 -1.53
N THR A 76 -0.86 3.89 -0.67
CA THR A 76 -0.67 3.89 0.78
C THR A 76 0.00 2.60 1.20
N GLU A 77 1.15 2.68 1.86
CA GLU A 77 1.72 1.52 2.56
C GLU A 77 0.64 0.96 3.52
N PRO A 78 0.51 -0.37 3.62
CA PRO A 78 -0.58 -0.95 4.40
C PRO A 78 -0.36 -0.59 5.86
N LYS A 79 -1.42 -0.09 6.52
CA LYS A 79 -1.38 0.26 7.94
C LYS A 79 -0.77 -0.88 8.75
N LYS A 80 0.24 -0.53 9.54
CA LYS A 80 0.91 -1.47 10.42
C LYS A 80 0.43 -1.30 11.85
N TYR A 81 0.45 -2.41 12.57
CA TYR A 81 0.00 -2.52 13.94
C TYR A 81 1.08 -3.21 14.77
N TYR A 82 1.30 -2.72 15.98
CA TYR A 82 1.83 -3.55 17.06
C TYR A 82 0.69 -4.42 17.60
N VAL A 83 0.98 -5.63 18.07
CA VAL A 83 -0.01 -6.45 18.80
C VAL A 83 0.41 -6.54 20.26
N HIS A 84 -0.32 -5.88 21.15
CA HIS A 84 0.04 -5.70 22.55
C HIS A 84 -0.96 -6.40 23.47
N PHE A 85 -0.56 -7.54 24.05
CA PHE A 85 -1.49 -8.40 24.79
C PHE A 85 -1.87 -7.85 26.18
N ILE A 86 -0.97 -7.16 26.88
CA ILE A 86 -1.17 -6.67 28.25
C ILE A 86 -0.79 -5.20 28.33
N LYS A 87 -1.79 -4.32 28.36
CA LYS A 87 -1.59 -2.87 28.45
C LYS A 87 -0.67 -2.48 29.62
N GLY A 88 0.35 -1.69 29.31
CA GLY A 88 1.34 -1.21 30.28
C GLY A 88 2.47 -2.19 30.59
N ASN A 89 2.51 -3.37 29.94
CA ASN A 89 3.63 -4.29 30.00
C ASN A 89 4.46 -4.19 28.72
N GLU A 90 5.59 -3.49 28.80
CA GLU A 90 6.48 -3.26 27.66
C GLU A 90 7.04 -4.53 27.03
N CYS A 91 7.02 -5.68 27.70
CA CYS A 91 7.48 -6.96 27.16
C CYS A 91 6.32 -7.88 26.72
N SER A 92 5.19 -7.29 26.32
CA SER A 92 3.96 -8.02 25.97
C SER A 92 3.53 -7.84 24.52
N TYR A 93 4.47 -7.57 23.61
CA TYR A 93 4.22 -7.41 22.19
C TYR A 93 4.48 -8.71 21.42
N LEU A 94 3.64 -8.99 20.43
CA LEU A 94 3.89 -10.04 19.45
C LEU A 94 5.07 -9.64 18.57
N ASN A 95 6.00 -10.54 18.40
CA ASN A 95 7.10 -10.44 17.45
C ASN A 95 7.20 -11.74 16.65
N THR A 96 7.85 -11.70 15.49
CA THR A 96 8.21 -12.89 14.73
C THR A 96 9.69 -12.89 14.39
N CYS A 97 10.34 -14.04 14.57
CA CYS A 97 11.71 -14.29 14.13
C CYS A 97 11.78 -14.52 12.61
N PHE A 98 13.01 -14.58 12.07
CA PHE A 98 13.27 -14.92 10.67
C PHE A 98 12.67 -16.26 10.21
N ASP A 99 12.39 -17.18 11.14
CA ASP A 99 11.74 -18.47 10.87
C ASP A 99 10.23 -18.44 11.10
N GLU A 100 9.63 -17.24 11.12
CA GLU A 100 8.20 -16.95 11.29
C GLU A 100 7.60 -17.47 12.60
N ARG A 101 8.43 -17.89 13.57
CA ARG A 101 7.92 -18.33 14.88
C ARG A 101 7.48 -17.11 15.69
N PRO A 102 6.21 -17.09 16.15
CA PRO A 102 5.74 -16.03 17.01
C PRO A 102 6.38 -16.13 18.40
N LEU A 103 6.76 -14.99 18.94
CA LEU A 103 7.26 -14.83 20.31
C LEU A 103 6.69 -13.56 20.93
N ILE A 104 6.80 -13.45 22.25
CA ILE A 104 6.35 -12.28 23.00
C ILE A 104 7.58 -11.61 23.61
N ASP A 105 7.80 -10.35 23.28
CA ASP A 105 8.88 -9.52 23.82
C ASP A 105 8.47 -8.04 23.78
N ASN A 106 9.42 -7.13 23.93
CA ASN A 106 9.22 -5.72 23.69
C ASN A 106 9.05 -5.39 22.20
N ASN A 107 8.61 -4.17 21.91
CA ASN A 107 8.40 -3.67 20.54
C ASN A 107 9.67 -3.10 19.89
N SER A 108 10.86 -3.34 20.46
CA SER A 108 12.10 -2.82 19.89
C SER A 108 12.44 -3.58 18.60
N ASP A 109 12.73 -2.83 17.54
CA ASP A 109 13.25 -3.35 16.26
C ASP A 109 14.71 -3.80 16.41
N LEU A 110 14.95 -4.79 17.28
CA LEU A 110 16.25 -5.40 17.53
C LEU A 110 16.35 -6.75 16.82
N MET A 111 17.55 -7.06 16.32
CA MET A 111 17.93 -8.40 15.83
C MET A 111 17.07 -8.98 14.69
N GLY A 112 16.50 -8.12 13.84
CA GLY A 112 15.71 -8.53 12.67
C GLY A 112 14.40 -9.25 13.02
N LEU A 113 13.91 -9.00 14.25
CA LEU A 113 12.54 -9.31 14.61
C LEU A 113 11.59 -8.43 13.80
N LYS A 114 10.53 -9.03 13.28
CA LYS A 114 9.39 -8.29 12.76
C LYS A 114 8.43 -8.01 13.92
N THR A 115 8.29 -6.73 14.24
CA THR A 115 7.52 -6.19 15.37
C THR A 115 6.18 -5.57 14.93
N LYS A 116 6.09 -5.17 13.65
CA LYS A 116 4.96 -4.48 13.03
C LYS A 116 4.29 -5.38 11.99
N PHE A 117 2.97 -5.47 12.05
CA PHE A 117 2.18 -6.39 11.22
C PHE A 117 1.04 -5.68 10.50
N THR A 118 0.69 -6.13 9.31
CA THR A 118 -0.61 -5.75 8.72
C THR A 118 -1.74 -6.51 9.41
N ARG A 119 -2.98 -6.01 9.30
CA ARG A 119 -4.15 -6.70 9.86
C ARG A 119 -4.28 -8.15 9.35
N ASP A 120 -4.01 -8.38 8.07
CA ASP A 120 -4.07 -9.72 7.48
C ASP A 120 -3.03 -10.67 8.06
N GLU A 121 -1.82 -10.17 8.32
CA GLU A 121 -0.77 -10.96 8.97
C GLU A 121 -1.18 -11.35 10.38
N VAL A 122 -1.77 -10.42 11.15
CA VAL A 122 -2.33 -10.72 12.48
C VAL A 122 -3.43 -11.77 12.39
N VAL A 123 -4.33 -11.67 11.41
CA VAL A 123 -5.41 -12.65 11.19
C VAL A 123 -4.85 -14.02 10.80
N ALA A 124 -3.81 -14.06 9.95
CA ALA A 124 -3.15 -15.29 9.53
C ALA A 124 -2.42 -15.98 10.68
N ILE A 125 -1.80 -15.22 11.60
CA ILE A 125 -1.18 -15.74 12.82
C ILE A 125 -2.27 -16.26 13.77
N ASN A 126 -3.20 -15.39 14.17
CA ASN A 126 -4.36 -15.76 14.97
C ASN A 126 -5.43 -14.64 14.95
N PRO A 127 -6.66 -14.90 14.44
CA PRO A 127 -7.70 -13.87 14.38
C PRO A 127 -8.11 -13.33 15.75
N LYS A 128 -7.85 -14.05 16.86
CA LYS A 128 -8.09 -13.55 18.22
C LYS A 128 -7.15 -12.43 18.65
N PHE A 129 -6.11 -12.14 17.87
CA PHE A 129 -5.13 -11.08 18.17
C PHE A 129 -5.58 -9.70 17.67
N VAL A 130 -6.58 -9.63 16.78
CA VAL A 130 -7.14 -8.38 16.24
C VAL A 130 -7.54 -7.36 17.31
N PRO A 131 -8.17 -7.72 18.45
CA PRO A 131 -8.52 -6.75 19.50
C PRO A 131 -7.32 -6.14 20.24
N PHE A 132 -6.12 -6.69 20.07
CA PHE A 132 -4.88 -6.25 20.73
C PHE A 132 -4.00 -5.41 19.80
N MET A 133 -4.49 -5.07 18.59
CA MET A 133 -3.76 -4.25 17.63
C MET A 133 -3.74 -2.78 18.06
N GLU A 134 -2.55 -2.19 18.08
CA GLU A 134 -2.30 -0.77 18.30
C GLU A 134 -1.72 -0.20 17.00
N GLU A 135 -2.41 0.79 16.41
CA GLU A 135 -1.98 1.41 15.16
C GLU A 135 -0.64 2.12 15.36
N VAL A 136 0.30 1.88 14.44
CA VAL A 136 1.60 2.56 14.43
C VAL A 136 1.46 3.77 13.52
N GLU A 137 1.77 4.96 14.05
CA GLU A 137 1.93 6.12 13.18
C GLU A 137 3.17 5.87 12.30
N ASP A 138 3.01 6.03 10.99
CA ASP A 138 4.14 5.96 10.06
C ASP A 138 5.09 7.12 10.39
N ASP A 139 6.26 6.82 10.94
CA ASP A 139 7.34 7.80 11.05
C ASP A 139 7.71 8.24 9.62
N GLU A 140 7.38 9.49 9.26
CA GLU A 140 7.67 10.13 7.96
C GLU A 140 9.14 9.98 7.51
#